data_AF-A7SPD8-F1
#
_entry.id   AF-A7SPD8-F1
#
_cell.length_a   1.000
_cell.length_b   1.000
_cell.length_c   1.000
_cell.angle_alpha   90.00
_cell.angle_beta   90.00
_cell.angle_gamma   90.00
#
_symmetry.space_group_name_H-M   'P 1'
#
loop_
_entity.id
_entity.type
_entity.pdbx_description
1 polymer ?
#
loop_
_entity_poly.entity_id
_entity_poly.type
_entity_poly.pdbx_seq_one_letter_code
_entity_poly.pdbx_strand_id
1 'polypeptide(L)'
;MEIDVNAFLFSLDIRFFTKIWTFYFYEYHIVLPREFTSRLVPFQPKAFKVRSQIKKAIHPNSRKASQLARSAHRDEKLQRKKDERTHMLEVKVGDKCRWFYEHIDDTKTRYTAQEVRDLIEMYLHRFDDELQKIEELNNVVKGRQRMHVNKEDAMRTIIKVERELFSTGGLEIPDLTSAKNFELFKIWNCDMKNFAPIKMKLFSNTQSSKESDASNEITENTTEMEAKN
;
A
#
# COMPACT_ATOMS: atom_id res chain seq x y z
N MET A 1 16.45 -18.31 -26.14
CA MET A 1 15.89 -19.52 -25.50
C MET A 1 16.42 -19.50 -24.09
N GLU A 2 15.73 -18.82 -23.18
CA GLU A 2 16.14 -18.70 -21.78
C GLU A 2 14.85 -18.37 -21.02
N ILE A 3 14.42 -19.31 -20.18
CA ILE A 3 13.34 -19.10 -19.22
C ILE A 3 13.92 -19.33 -17.84
N ASP A 4 13.55 -18.36 -17.03
CA ASP A 4 13.87 -18.11 -15.65
C ASP A 4 13.65 -19.27 -14.67
N VAL A 5 14.46 -19.15 -13.63
CA VAL A 5 14.59 -19.95 -12.44
C VAL A 5 13.43 -19.63 -11.49
N ASN A 6 12.29 -20.33 -11.60
CA ASN A 6 11.24 -20.25 -10.59
C ASN A 6 10.42 -21.54 -10.54
N ALA A 7 10.89 -22.53 -9.75
CA ALA A 7 10.04 -23.57 -9.15
C ALA A 7 10.90 -24.45 -8.23
N PHE A 8 11.36 -23.90 -7.10
CA PHE A 8 11.87 -24.74 -6.01
C PHE A 8 10.85 -24.72 -4.87
N LEU A 9 10.39 -25.95 -4.53
CA LEU A 9 9.66 -26.33 -3.33
C LEU A 9 8.14 -26.10 -3.32
N PHE A 10 7.43 -26.99 -4.01
CA PHE A 10 6.28 -27.63 -3.37
C PHE A 10 6.24 -29.12 -3.72
N SER A 11 5.91 -29.93 -2.71
CA SER A 11 5.57 -31.35 -2.79
C SER A 11 6.73 -32.35 -2.74
N LEU A 12 7.21 -32.65 -1.53
CA LEU A 12 7.81 -33.95 -1.21
C LEU A 12 6.88 -34.70 -0.27
N ASP A 13 6.30 -35.74 -0.84
CA ASP A 13 5.30 -36.65 -0.31
C ASP A 13 5.87 -37.46 0.89
N ILE A 14 5.07 -37.57 1.96
CA ILE A 14 5.41 -38.17 3.26
C ILE A 14 5.58 -39.71 3.21
N ARG A 15 5.61 -40.30 2.01
CA ARG A 15 5.57 -41.77 1.81
C ARG A 15 6.93 -42.45 1.69
N PHE A 16 8.04 -41.75 1.91
CA PHE A 16 9.37 -42.37 1.87
C PHE A 16 9.98 -42.68 3.24
N PHE A 17 9.41 -42.18 4.34
CA PHE A 17 10.00 -42.37 5.68
C PHE A 17 9.52 -43.63 6.41
N THR A 18 8.52 -44.34 5.87
CA THR A 18 7.95 -45.55 6.51
C THR A 18 8.61 -46.86 6.12
N LYS A 19 9.58 -46.87 5.19
CA LYS A 19 10.26 -48.10 4.75
C LYS A 19 11.68 -48.30 5.30
N ILE A 20 12.29 -47.30 5.94
CA ILE A 20 13.64 -47.44 6.52
C ILE A 20 13.56 -47.79 8.02
N TRP A 21 12.42 -47.53 8.67
CA TRP A 21 12.20 -47.87 10.08
C TRP A 21 11.49 -49.21 10.29
N THR A 22 11.72 -50.18 9.40
CA THR A 22 11.31 -51.58 9.64
C THR A 22 12.48 -52.56 9.53
N PHE A 23 13.72 -52.07 9.39
CA PHE A 23 14.88 -52.93 9.17
C PHE A 23 15.90 -52.96 10.32
N TYR A 24 15.75 -52.15 11.36
CA TYR A 24 16.64 -52.16 12.53
C TYR A 24 15.85 -52.19 13.84
N PHE A 25 15.07 -53.25 14.05
CA PHE A 25 14.59 -53.60 15.40
C PHE A 25 14.23 -55.08 15.47
N TYR A 26 15.17 -55.94 15.10
CA TYR A 26 15.17 -57.36 15.47
C TYR A 26 16.48 -57.64 16.18
N GLU A 27 16.38 -58.42 17.26
CA GLU A 27 17.42 -58.76 18.25
C GLU A 27 17.71 -57.74 19.35
N TYR A 28 16.79 -57.65 20.31
CA TYR A 28 17.17 -57.77 21.73
C TYR A 28 16.07 -58.55 22.46
N HIS A 29 16.37 -59.81 22.77
CA HIS A 29 15.51 -60.68 23.58
C HIS A 29 15.66 -60.29 25.07
N ILE A 30 14.76 -59.46 25.58
CA ILE A 30 14.56 -59.31 27.03
C ILE A 30 13.23 -59.99 27.36
N VAL A 31 13.34 -61.14 28.03
CA VAL A 31 12.20 -61.86 28.61
C VAL A 31 11.68 -61.04 29.77
N LEU A 32 10.56 -60.34 29.57
CA LEU A 32 9.79 -59.74 30.67
C LEU A 32 8.62 -60.67 31.02
N PRO A 33 8.36 -60.90 32.33
CA PRO A 33 7.36 -61.85 32.79
C PRO A 33 5.94 -61.44 32.39
N ARG A 34 5.14 -62.46 32.04
CA ARG A 34 3.67 -62.41 32.03
C ARG A 34 3.16 -61.91 33.38
N GLU A 35 1.98 -61.28 33.37
CA GLU A 35 1.25 -60.68 34.50
C GLU A 35 1.45 -59.17 34.71
N PHE A 36 1.14 -58.36 33.68
CA PHE A 36 0.65 -56.99 33.93
C PHE A 36 -0.38 -56.55 32.87
N THR A 37 -1.48 -57.28 32.76
CA THR A 37 -2.65 -56.86 31.96
C THR A 37 -3.89 -56.78 32.83
N SER A 38 -3.99 -55.76 33.71
CA SER A 38 -5.29 -55.36 34.27
C SER A 38 -5.29 -53.96 34.90
N ARG A 39 -5.25 -52.92 34.06
CA ARG A 39 -6.07 -51.69 34.17
C ARG A 39 -5.56 -50.62 33.22
N LEU A 40 -5.93 -50.73 31.95
CA LEU A 40 -6.09 -49.52 31.14
C LEU A 40 -7.47 -48.97 31.50
N VAL A 41 -7.48 -48.04 32.46
CA VAL A 41 -8.68 -47.23 32.72
C VAL A 41 -8.91 -46.40 31.46
N PRO A 42 -10.06 -46.51 30.78
CA PRO A 42 -10.33 -45.67 29.62
C PRO A 42 -10.24 -44.21 30.09
N PHE A 43 -9.39 -43.42 29.43
CA PHE A 43 -9.36 -41.97 29.64
C PHE A 43 -10.70 -41.41 29.15
N GLN A 44 -11.67 -41.39 30.04
CA GLN A 44 -12.94 -40.71 29.84
C GLN A 44 -12.65 -39.21 30.06
N PRO A 45 -12.77 -38.34 29.04
CA PRO A 45 -12.66 -36.91 29.27
C PRO A 45 -13.76 -36.51 30.24
N LYS A 46 -13.37 -36.10 31.46
CA LYS A 46 -14.30 -35.63 32.48
C LYS A 46 -15.20 -34.56 31.87
N ALA A 47 -16.51 -34.72 32.02
CA ALA A 47 -17.51 -33.79 31.51
C ALA A 47 -17.11 -32.35 31.85
N PHE A 48 -16.94 -31.50 30.83
CA PHE A 48 -16.51 -30.12 31.02
C PHE A 48 -17.62 -29.37 31.77
N LYS A 49 -17.43 -29.16 33.07
CA LYS A 49 -18.37 -28.38 33.88
C LYS A 49 -18.43 -26.97 33.29
N VAL A 50 -19.54 -26.63 32.64
CA VAL A 50 -19.82 -25.29 32.11
C VAL A 50 -19.91 -24.33 33.29
N ARG A 51 -18.76 -23.79 33.72
CA ARG A 51 -18.72 -22.70 34.69
C ARG A 51 -19.24 -21.47 33.97
N SER A 52 -20.33 -20.88 34.46
CA SER A 52 -20.79 -19.56 34.04
C SER A 52 -19.60 -18.60 34.16
N GLN A 53 -19.12 -18.11 33.03
CA GLN A 53 -17.92 -17.29 32.94
C GLN A 53 -18.27 -15.87 33.38
N ILE A 54 -18.53 -15.68 34.68
CA ILE A 54 -18.37 -14.35 35.28
C ILE A 54 -16.91 -13.99 35.00
N LYS A 55 -16.65 -12.93 34.22
CA LYS A 55 -15.30 -12.48 33.86
C LYS A 55 -14.55 -12.12 35.15
N LYS A 56 -13.84 -13.08 35.72
CA LYS A 56 -13.02 -12.87 36.91
C LYS A 56 -11.88 -11.92 36.55
N ALA A 57 -11.53 -11.05 37.50
CA ALA A 57 -10.32 -10.24 37.39
C ALA A 57 -9.12 -11.14 37.10
N ILE A 58 -8.40 -10.83 36.02
CA ILE A 58 -7.24 -11.60 35.57
C ILE A 58 -6.02 -11.06 36.31
N HIS A 59 -5.27 -11.93 37.00
CA HIS A 59 -4.03 -11.51 37.63
C HIS A 59 -3.01 -11.05 36.57
N PRO A 60 -2.30 -9.93 36.76
CA PRO A 60 -1.37 -9.37 35.77
C PRO A 60 -0.33 -10.38 35.25
N ASN A 61 0.21 -11.23 36.13
CA ASN A 61 1.23 -12.23 35.79
C ASN A 61 0.65 -13.60 35.37
N SER A 62 -0.65 -13.70 35.12
CA SER A 62 -1.26 -14.97 34.70
C SER A 62 -1.03 -15.26 33.21
N ARG A 63 -1.05 -16.55 32.83
CA ARG A 63 -0.97 -16.98 31.41
C ARG A 63 -2.02 -16.27 30.53
N LYS A 64 -3.23 -16.08 31.06
CA LYS A 64 -4.32 -15.38 30.35
C LYS A 64 -4.00 -13.90 30.14
N ALA A 65 -3.43 -13.22 31.13
CA ALA A 65 -2.96 -11.84 30.97
C ALA A 65 -1.83 -11.76 29.93
N SER A 66 -0.84 -12.66 29.98
CA SER A 66 0.23 -12.69 28.97
C SER A 66 -0.30 -12.95 27.55
N GLN A 67 -1.34 -13.78 27.40
CA GLN A 67 -2.00 -14.01 26.10
C GLN A 67 -2.70 -12.75 25.59
N LEU A 68 -3.45 -12.06 26.45
CA LEU A 68 -4.11 -10.80 26.10
C LEU A 68 -3.11 -9.69 25.76
N ALA A 69 -2.01 -9.59 26.50
CA ALA A 69 -0.94 -8.63 26.20
C ALA A 69 -0.31 -8.90 24.82
N ARG A 70 -0.07 -10.17 24.48
CA ARG A 70 0.45 -10.56 23.17
C ARG A 70 -0.53 -10.25 22.04
N SER A 71 -1.84 -10.49 22.23
CA SER A 71 -2.83 -10.14 21.22
C SER A 71 -2.94 -8.63 21.04
N ALA A 72 -3.01 -7.87 22.13
CA ALA A 72 -3.06 -6.41 22.09
C ALA A 72 -1.84 -5.82 21.37
N HIS A 73 -0.62 -6.28 21.68
CA HIS A 73 0.59 -5.83 21.01
C HIS A 73 0.62 -6.22 19.53
N ARG A 74 0.04 -7.36 19.14
CA ARG A 74 -0.11 -7.72 17.73
C ARG A 74 -1.07 -6.76 17.04
N ASP A 75 -2.21 -6.48 17.65
CA ASP A 75 -3.25 -5.60 17.09
C ASP A 75 -2.73 -4.17 16.96
N GLU A 76 -1.99 -3.67 17.95
CA GLU A 76 -1.30 -2.38 17.91
C GLU A 76 -0.30 -2.30 16.74
N LYS A 77 0.53 -3.34 16.57
CA LYS A 77 1.49 -3.39 15.45
C LYS A 77 0.78 -3.42 14.09
N LEU A 78 -0.35 -4.11 14.00
CA LEU A 78 -1.16 -4.16 12.78
C LEU A 78 -1.82 -2.80 12.50
N GLN A 79 -2.38 -2.16 13.53
CA GLN A 79 -3.00 -0.85 13.42
C GLN A 79 -1.98 0.20 13.00
N ARG A 80 -0.82 0.25 13.66
CA ARG A 80 0.27 1.16 13.30
C ARG A 80 0.68 1.03 11.84
N LYS A 81 0.81 -0.19 11.32
CA LYS A 81 1.12 -0.42 9.89
C LYS A 81 0.01 0.06 8.94
N LYS A 82 -1.26 -0.02 9.35
CA LYS A 82 -2.37 0.52 8.57
C LYS A 82 -2.31 2.04 8.56
N ASP A 83 -2.09 2.64 9.73
CA ASP A 83 -2.00 4.09 9.89
C ASP A 83 -0.79 4.67 9.15
N GLU A 84 0.36 4.00 9.18
CA GLU A 84 1.55 4.36 8.39
C GLU A 84 1.25 4.34 6.88
N ARG A 85 0.52 3.32 6.42
CA ARG A 85 0.13 3.20 5.00
C ARG A 85 -0.84 4.31 4.59
N THR A 86 -1.87 4.57 5.39
CA THR A 86 -2.86 5.61 5.11
C THR A 86 -2.21 6.98 5.14
N HIS A 87 -1.35 7.24 6.13
CA HIS A 87 -0.60 8.48 6.23
C HIS A 87 0.33 8.68 5.03
N MET A 88 1.04 7.64 4.60
CA MET A 88 1.92 7.76 3.43
C MET A 88 1.14 8.05 2.14
N LEU A 89 -0.07 7.51 2.00
CA LEU A 89 -0.97 7.80 0.88
C LEU A 89 -1.50 9.24 0.96
N GLU A 90 -1.92 9.68 2.14
CA GLU A 90 -2.36 11.06 2.40
C GLU A 90 -1.27 12.08 2.05
N VAL A 91 -0.04 11.86 2.51
CA VAL A 91 1.08 12.78 2.24
C VAL A 91 1.48 12.76 0.75
N LYS A 92 1.57 11.58 0.12
CA LYS A 92 2.05 11.51 -1.27
C LYS A 92 1.02 11.95 -2.30
N VAL A 93 -0.23 11.53 -2.12
CA VAL A 93 -1.31 11.71 -3.10
C VAL A 93 -2.27 12.81 -2.65
N GLY A 94 -2.61 12.85 -1.37
CA GLY A 94 -3.54 13.83 -0.80
C GLY A 94 -3.00 15.25 -0.89
N ASP A 95 -1.75 15.51 -0.48
CA ASP A 95 -1.16 16.85 -0.56
C ASP A 95 -1.10 17.37 -2.00
N LYS A 96 -0.73 16.48 -2.92
CA LYS A 96 -0.71 16.79 -4.35
C LYS A 96 -2.09 17.15 -4.87
N CYS A 97 -3.08 16.28 -4.62
CA CYS A 97 -4.45 16.50 -5.10
C CYS A 97 -5.09 17.73 -4.44
N ARG A 98 -4.79 17.99 -3.17
CA ARG A 98 -5.22 19.20 -2.45
C ARG A 98 -4.69 20.45 -3.13
N TRP A 99 -3.41 20.49 -3.50
CA TRP A 99 -2.85 21.63 -4.22
C TRP A 99 -3.59 21.86 -5.55
N PHE A 100 -3.84 20.81 -6.33
CA PHE A 100 -4.58 20.95 -7.58
C PHE A 100 -6.03 21.42 -7.35
N TYR A 101 -6.69 20.91 -6.31
CA TYR A 101 -8.04 21.35 -5.94
C TYR A 101 -8.10 22.85 -5.65
N GLU A 102 -7.12 23.39 -4.92
CA GLU A 102 -7.03 24.82 -4.59
C GLU A 102 -6.70 25.73 -5.79
N HIS A 103 -6.09 25.18 -6.84
CA HIS A 103 -5.62 25.95 -8.01
C HIS A 103 -6.46 25.70 -9.28
N ILE A 104 -7.59 25.01 -9.14
CA ILE A 104 -8.54 24.79 -10.23
C ILE A 104 -9.56 25.93 -10.30
N ASP A 105 -10.01 26.21 -11.52
CA ASP A 105 -11.08 27.14 -11.81
C ASP A 105 -12.44 26.41 -11.76
N ASP A 106 -13.26 26.79 -10.79
CA ASP A 106 -14.60 26.24 -10.58
C ASP A 106 -15.56 26.53 -11.74
N THR A 107 -15.27 27.52 -12.59
CA THR A 107 -16.13 27.90 -13.71
C THR A 107 -15.96 26.99 -14.93
N LYS A 108 -14.80 26.36 -15.09
CA LYS A 108 -14.49 25.49 -16.24
C LYS A 108 -15.19 24.14 -16.10
N THR A 109 -15.37 23.42 -17.20
CA THR A 109 -15.94 22.05 -17.23
C THR A 109 -14.90 20.96 -17.52
N ARG A 110 -13.78 21.32 -18.11
CA ARG A 110 -12.61 20.45 -18.34
C ARG A 110 -11.38 21.30 -18.63
N TYR A 111 -10.21 20.70 -18.45
CA TYR A 111 -8.93 21.28 -18.87
C TYR A 111 -8.45 20.67 -20.17
N THR A 112 -7.79 21.48 -21.00
CA THR A 112 -7.00 20.97 -22.12
C THR A 112 -5.68 20.39 -21.61
N ALA A 113 -5.07 19.48 -22.37
CA ALA A 113 -3.78 18.88 -21.99
C ALA A 113 -2.66 19.93 -21.86
N GLN A 114 -2.75 21.06 -22.56
CA GLN A 114 -1.79 22.16 -22.41
C GLN A 114 -2.01 22.92 -21.10
N GLU A 115 -3.24 23.30 -20.77
CA GLU A 115 -3.53 23.97 -19.50
C GLU A 115 -3.16 23.09 -18.30
N VAL A 116 -3.30 21.76 -18.40
CA VAL A 116 -2.82 20.85 -17.34
C VAL A 116 -1.31 20.93 -17.19
N ARG A 117 -0.55 21.00 -18.29
CA ARG A 117 0.92 21.18 -18.21
C ARG A 117 1.31 22.53 -17.60
N ASP A 118 0.57 23.58 -17.93
CA ASP A 118 0.80 24.91 -17.35
C ASP A 118 0.51 24.91 -15.84
N LEU A 119 -0.56 24.22 -15.40
CA LEU A 119 -0.84 23.97 -13.98
C LEU A 119 0.27 23.15 -13.30
N ILE A 120 0.86 22.18 -14.00
CA ILE A 120 1.98 21.38 -13.47
C ILE A 120 3.21 22.24 -13.26
N GLU A 121 3.54 23.13 -14.18
CA GLU A 121 4.70 24.02 -14.00
C GLU A 121 4.48 24.89 -12.76
N MET A 122 3.27 25.43 -12.57
CA MET A 122 2.92 26.18 -11.37
C MET A 122 3.01 25.33 -10.09
N TYR A 123 2.63 24.04 -10.14
CA TYR A 123 2.80 23.08 -9.04
C TYR A 123 4.28 22.84 -8.69
N LEU A 124 5.16 22.78 -9.69
CA LEU A 124 6.60 22.59 -9.47
C LEU A 124 7.24 23.80 -8.79
N HIS A 125 6.69 25.00 -8.97
CA HIS A 125 7.13 26.25 -8.35
C HIS A 125 6.53 26.53 -6.95
N ARG A 126 5.71 25.61 -6.40
CA ARG A 126 4.99 25.83 -5.14
C ARG A 126 5.86 26.11 -3.91
N PHE A 127 7.12 25.69 -3.93
CA PHE A 127 8.05 25.88 -2.81
C PHE A 127 8.97 27.08 -2.96
N ASP A 128 8.93 27.80 -4.09
CA ASP A 128 9.87 28.89 -4.39
C ASP A 128 9.78 30.00 -3.35
N ASP A 129 8.56 30.42 -2.99
CA ASP A 129 8.32 31.43 -1.95
C ASP A 129 8.88 31.02 -0.58
N GLU A 130 8.80 29.73 -0.26
CA GLU A 130 9.26 29.21 1.03
C GLU A 130 10.79 29.05 1.06
N LEU A 131 11.37 28.57 -0.03
CA LEU A 131 12.82 28.50 -0.21
C LEU A 131 13.45 29.90 -0.17
N GLN A 132 12.81 30.89 -0.81
CA GLN A 132 13.25 32.28 -0.78
C GLN A 132 13.25 32.84 0.65
N LYS A 133 12.18 32.60 1.43
CA LYS A 133 12.14 33.02 2.85
C LYS A 133 13.26 32.38 3.68
N ILE A 134 13.55 31.10 3.46
CA ILE A 134 14.66 30.42 4.15
C ILE A 134 16.01 31.03 3.76
N GLU A 135 16.21 31.35 2.48
CA GLU A 135 17.40 32.00 1.97
C GLU A 135 17.59 33.40 2.58
N GLU A 136 16.54 34.22 2.59
CA GLU A 136 16.55 35.56 3.19
C GLU A 136 16.90 35.51 4.68
N LEU A 137 16.28 34.60 5.45
CA LEU A 137 16.59 34.41 6.87
C LEU A 137 18.05 34.00 7.09
N ASN A 138 18.58 33.09 6.26
CA ASN A 138 19.98 32.69 6.33
C ASN A 138 20.94 33.85 5.96
N ASN A 139 20.54 34.71 5.03
CA ASN A 139 21.32 35.88 4.61
C ASN A 139 21.36 36.99 5.67
N VAL A 140 20.34 37.10 6.52
CA VAL A 140 20.35 38.04 7.67
C VAL A 140 21.32 37.55 8.76
N VAL A 141 21.38 36.24 8.99
CA VAL A 141 22.17 35.64 10.07
C VAL A 141 23.56 35.20 9.55
N LYS A 142 24.28 36.11 8.88
CA LYS A 142 25.65 35.84 8.40
C LYS A 142 26.57 35.48 9.57
N GLY A 143 27.23 34.32 9.47
CA GLY A 143 28.22 33.85 10.44
C GLY A 143 27.68 32.96 11.57
N ARG A 144 26.39 32.62 11.58
CA ARG A 144 25.85 31.54 12.43
C ARG A 144 25.54 30.29 11.60
N GLN A 145 25.24 29.19 12.28
CA GLN A 145 24.79 27.96 11.63
C GLN A 145 23.53 28.24 10.80
N ARG A 146 23.49 27.72 9.56
CA ARG A 146 22.33 27.83 8.67
C ARG A 146 21.09 27.27 9.35
N MET A 147 20.00 28.00 9.27
CA MET A 147 18.70 27.61 9.82
C MET A 147 17.93 26.78 8.79
N HIS A 148 17.09 25.87 9.27
CA HIS A 148 16.16 25.08 8.45
C HIS A 148 16.77 24.19 7.34
N VAL A 149 18.05 23.81 7.46
CA VAL A 149 18.77 22.99 6.46
C VAL A 149 18.00 21.72 6.09
N ASN A 150 17.54 20.93 7.06
CA ASN A 150 16.82 19.68 6.79
C ASN A 150 15.52 19.91 5.99
N LYS A 151 14.84 21.03 6.22
CA LYS A 151 13.58 21.37 5.56
C LYS A 151 13.84 21.84 4.12
N GLU A 152 14.83 22.71 3.96
CA GLU A 152 15.31 23.19 2.66
C GLU A 152 15.76 22.02 1.76
N ASP A 153 16.55 21.09 2.30
CA ASP A 153 17.04 19.92 1.58
C ASP A 153 15.91 18.97 1.18
N ALA A 154 14.93 18.75 2.07
CA ALA A 154 13.76 17.95 1.77
C ALA A 154 12.94 18.56 0.61
N MET A 155 12.67 19.86 0.65
CA MET A 155 11.95 20.57 -0.42
C MET A 155 12.67 20.50 -1.75
N ARG A 156 13.97 20.81 -1.79
CA ARG A 156 14.76 20.71 -3.02
C ARG A 156 14.78 19.30 -3.58
N THR A 157 14.88 18.29 -2.71
CA THR A 157 14.85 16.90 -3.14
C THR A 157 13.51 16.54 -3.77
N ILE A 158 12.39 16.95 -3.15
CA ILE A 158 11.05 16.73 -3.70
C ILE A 158 10.90 17.37 -5.08
N ILE A 159 11.23 18.66 -5.23
CA ILE A 159 11.14 19.37 -6.52
C ILE A 159 12.02 18.70 -7.57
N LYS A 160 13.24 18.33 -7.20
CA LYS A 160 14.18 17.67 -8.11
C LYS A 160 13.59 16.38 -8.67
N VAL A 161 13.07 15.52 -7.79
CA VAL A 161 12.45 14.25 -8.18
C VAL A 161 11.20 14.49 -9.05
N GLU A 162 10.33 15.42 -8.67
CA GLU A 162 9.11 15.72 -9.44
C GLU A 162 9.42 16.30 -10.82
N ARG A 163 10.41 17.19 -10.94
CA ARG A 163 10.85 17.76 -12.21
C ARG A 163 11.50 16.71 -13.11
N GLU A 164 12.30 15.81 -12.55
CA GLU A 164 12.87 14.67 -13.27
C GLU A 164 11.77 13.73 -13.79
N LEU A 165 10.78 13.40 -12.96
CA LEU A 165 9.62 12.60 -13.35
C LEU A 165 8.84 13.27 -14.48
N PHE A 166 8.52 14.55 -14.34
CA PHE A 166 7.78 15.30 -15.37
C PHE A 166 8.53 15.35 -16.72
N SER A 167 9.87 15.41 -16.68
CA SER A 167 10.70 15.44 -17.88
C SER A 167 10.86 14.07 -18.55
N THR A 168 10.84 12.95 -17.80
CA THR A 168 11.23 11.63 -18.30
C THR A 168 10.04 10.69 -18.53
N GLY A 169 9.23 10.46 -17.49
CA GLY A 169 8.19 9.42 -17.46
C GLY A 169 6.78 9.96 -17.25
N GLY A 170 6.64 11.24 -16.94
CA GLY A 170 5.39 11.91 -16.61
C GLY A 170 5.08 11.93 -15.11
N LEU A 171 4.37 12.97 -14.71
CA LEU A 171 3.96 13.22 -13.34
C LEU A 171 2.48 12.78 -13.19
N GLU A 172 2.20 11.89 -12.23
CA GLU A 172 0.86 11.32 -12.02
C GLU A 172 -0.08 12.29 -11.28
N ILE A 173 -1.13 12.77 -11.91
CA ILE A 173 -2.05 13.82 -11.41
C ILE A 173 -3.50 13.38 -11.66
N PRO A 174 -4.50 13.87 -10.90
CA PRO A 174 -5.90 13.64 -11.23
C PRO A 174 -6.19 14.00 -12.70
N ASP A 175 -6.94 13.16 -13.40
CA ASP A 175 -7.27 13.42 -14.80
C ASP A 175 -8.26 14.60 -14.90
N LEU A 176 -7.72 15.80 -15.14
CA LEU A 176 -8.51 17.03 -15.34
C LEU A 176 -9.04 17.17 -16.78
N THR A 177 -8.63 16.30 -17.70
CA THR A 177 -9.01 16.37 -19.12
C THR A 177 -10.37 15.74 -19.39
N SER A 178 -10.73 14.71 -18.61
CA SER A 178 -12.05 14.09 -18.66
C SER A 178 -13.07 14.87 -17.83
N ALA A 179 -14.11 15.39 -18.48
CA ALA A 179 -15.17 16.16 -17.81
C ALA A 179 -15.82 15.40 -16.63
N LYS A 180 -16.09 14.10 -16.82
CA LYS A 180 -16.67 13.25 -15.75
C LYS A 180 -15.75 13.14 -14.54
N ASN A 181 -14.44 12.96 -14.78
CA ASN A 181 -13.48 12.85 -13.68
C ASN A 181 -13.27 14.19 -12.98
N PHE A 182 -13.31 15.28 -13.75
CA PHE A 182 -13.20 16.63 -13.22
C PHE A 182 -14.40 17.05 -12.35
N GLU A 183 -15.62 16.68 -12.72
CA GLU A 183 -16.80 16.86 -11.85
C GLU A 183 -16.66 16.11 -10.52
N LEU A 184 -16.19 14.85 -10.57
CA LEU A 184 -15.89 14.08 -9.35
C LEU A 184 -14.79 14.76 -8.52
N PHE A 185 -13.78 15.32 -9.18
CA PHE A 185 -12.69 16.02 -8.52
C PHE A 185 -13.14 17.31 -7.84
N LYS A 186 -14.11 18.04 -8.40
CA LYS A 186 -14.72 19.23 -7.78
C LYS A 186 -15.56 18.91 -6.55
N ILE A 187 -16.33 17.83 -6.61
CA ILE A 187 -17.18 17.41 -5.48
C ILE A 187 -16.32 16.84 -4.34
N TRP A 188 -15.11 16.40 -4.66
CA TRP A 188 -14.19 15.84 -3.70
C TRP A 188 -13.68 16.90 -2.71
N ASN A 189 -14.21 16.85 -1.48
CA ASN A 189 -13.86 17.75 -0.37
C ASN A 189 -12.44 17.53 0.21
N CYS A 190 -11.44 17.20 -0.60
CA CYS A 190 -10.07 16.90 -0.16
C CYS A 190 -9.97 15.77 0.91
N ASP A 191 -10.96 14.88 0.99
CA ASP A 191 -10.97 13.75 1.94
C ASP A 191 -10.50 12.47 1.26
N MET A 192 -9.38 11.92 1.73
CA MET A 192 -8.75 10.71 1.17
C MET A 192 -9.63 9.47 1.28
N LYS A 193 -10.61 9.43 2.20
CA LYS A 193 -11.57 8.32 2.29
C LYS A 193 -12.43 8.18 1.03
N ASN A 194 -12.68 9.30 0.35
CA ASN A 194 -13.48 9.38 -0.86
C ASN A 194 -12.62 9.55 -2.12
N PHE A 195 -11.33 9.23 -2.06
CA PHE A 195 -10.39 9.39 -3.18
C PHE A 195 -10.45 8.25 -4.21
N ALA A 196 -10.99 7.09 -3.83
CA ALA A 196 -11.10 5.90 -4.69
C ALA A 196 -11.76 6.09 -6.08
N PRO A 197 -12.73 7.00 -6.31
CA PRO A 197 -13.33 7.18 -7.63
C PRO A 197 -12.51 8.07 -8.58
N ILE A 198 -11.53 8.84 -8.09
CA ILE A 198 -10.78 9.80 -8.93
C ILE A 198 -9.70 9.04 -9.71
N LYS A 199 -9.74 9.16 -11.03
CA LYS A 199 -8.72 8.58 -11.91
C LYS A 199 -7.50 9.49 -11.95
N MET A 200 -6.32 8.86 -11.89
CA MET A 200 -5.03 9.50 -12.05
C MET A 200 -4.50 9.23 -13.46
N LYS A 201 -3.80 10.21 -14.04
CA LYS A 201 -3.18 10.14 -15.37
C LYS A 201 -1.76 10.73 -15.31
N LEU A 202 -0.83 10.16 -16.07
CA LEU A 202 0.52 10.68 -16.18
C LEU A 202 0.57 11.78 -17.25
N PHE A 203 1.18 12.92 -16.89
CA PHE A 203 1.43 14.02 -17.81
C PHE A 203 2.92 14.26 -17.95
N SER A 204 3.45 14.17 -19.16
CA SER A 204 4.83 14.48 -19.51
C SER A 204 4.99 15.93 -20.01
N ASN A 205 6.21 16.46 -19.95
CA ASN A 205 6.52 17.76 -20.53
C ASN A 205 6.32 17.78 -22.07
N THR A 206 6.65 16.68 -22.75
CA THR A 206 6.42 16.55 -24.20
C THR A 206 4.96 16.21 -24.50
N GLN A 207 4.41 16.82 -25.55
CA GLN A 207 3.17 16.36 -26.16
C GLN A 207 3.44 15.01 -26.83
N SER A 208 3.32 13.91 -26.09
CA SER A 208 3.30 12.59 -26.71
C SER A 208 2.06 12.52 -27.59
N SER A 209 2.25 12.60 -28.90
CA SER A 209 1.26 12.42 -29.97
C SER A 209 0.63 11.01 -30.01
N LYS A 210 0.53 10.33 -28.87
CA LYS A 210 0.08 8.93 -28.75
C LYS A 210 -1.34 8.79 -28.18
N GLU A 211 -2.03 9.89 -27.88
CA GLU A 211 -3.36 9.85 -27.24
C GLU A 211 -4.55 10.03 -28.21
N SER A 212 -4.32 10.21 -29.51
CA SER A 212 -5.40 10.31 -30.52
C SER A 212 -5.88 8.98 -31.10
N ASP A 213 -5.12 7.90 -30.96
CA ASP A 213 -5.34 6.69 -31.78
C ASP A 213 -6.11 5.58 -31.05
N ALA A 214 -6.28 5.67 -29.71
CA ALA A 214 -6.97 4.63 -28.93
C ALA A 214 -8.49 4.82 -28.81
N SER A 215 -9.03 5.98 -29.19
CA SER A 215 -10.47 6.29 -29.08
C SER A 215 -11.23 6.28 -30.42
N ASN A 216 -10.56 6.08 -31.55
CA ASN A 216 -11.20 5.97 -32.87
C ASN A 216 -11.36 4.52 -33.39
N GLU A 217 -10.67 3.51 -32.82
CA GLU A 217 -10.79 2.10 -33.25
C GLU A 217 -12.04 1.37 -32.73
N ILE A 218 -12.77 1.92 -31.75
CA ILE A 218 -13.96 1.27 -31.18
C ILE A 218 -15.22 1.61 -31.99
N THR A 219 -15.25 2.74 -32.71
CA THR A 219 -16.44 3.17 -33.47
C THR A 219 -16.55 2.56 -34.87
N GLU A 220 -15.47 2.04 -35.47
CA GLU A 220 -15.54 1.42 -36.81
C GLU A 220 -15.89 -0.08 -36.76
N ASN A 221 -15.50 -0.80 -35.71
CA ASN A 221 -15.75 -2.24 -35.59
C ASN A 221 -17.20 -2.62 -35.22
N THR A 222 -18.03 -1.64 -34.81
CA THR A 222 -19.44 -1.92 -34.45
C THR A 222 -20.38 -1.78 -35.66
N THR A 223 -20.00 -0.98 -36.66
CA THR A 223 -20.81 -0.75 -37.88
C THR A 223 -20.69 -1.85 -38.93
N GLU A 224 -19.66 -2.71 -38.90
CA GLU A 224 -19.51 -3.80 -39.88
C GLU A 224 -20.24 -5.10 -39.50
N MET A 225 -20.68 -5.26 -38.24
CA MET A 225 -21.40 -6.46 -37.79
C MET A 225 -22.93 -6.39 -37.97
N GLU A 226 -23.51 -5.21 -38.26
CA GLU A 226 -24.96 -5.06 -38.50
C GLU A 226 -25.38 -5.20 -39.97
N ALA A 227 -24.44 -5.31 -40.91
CA ALA A 227 -24.73 -5.42 -42.35
C ALA A 227 -24.77 -6.87 -42.90
N LYS A 228 -24.71 -7.90 -42.04
CA LYS A 228 -24.66 -9.32 -42.45
C LYS A 228 -25.59 -10.27 -41.68
N ASN A 229 -26.76 -9.80 -41.24
CA ASN A 229 -27.86 -10.68 -40.81
C ASN A 229 -29.16 -10.33 -41.52
#